data_AF-A0A353FLN0-F1
#
_entry.id   AF-A0A353FLN0-F1
#
_cell.length_a   1.000
_cell.length_b   1.000
_cell.length_c   1.000
_cell.angle_alpha   90.00
_cell.angle_beta   90.00
_cell.angle_gamma   90.00
#
_symmetry.space_group_name_H-M   'P 1'
#
loop_
_entity.id
_entity.type
_entity.pdbx_description
1 polymer ?
#
loop_
_entity_poly.entity_id
_entity_poly.type
_entity_poly.pdbx_seq_one_letter_code
_entity_poly.pdbx_strand_id
1 'polypeptide(L)'
;MTDKEKDTTSPPDILRIEDSRTGNSFELPITDDTIPAMGLRGIKVKEDDFGMLSFDPALSNTVTCRSSITYIDGEAGILNYRGYPIEQLAEKSDFLDIIHLLLEAELPTPAQRDLLESEINAEIRVPESSAALIASFPKTAHPMTMLLAAVGGLAAEYPEADQVTDPANRRAQVLRLLALTPVLAALANRHSQGLPPALPAEGDSY
;
A
#
# COMPACT_ATOMS: atom_id res chain seq x y z
N MET A 1 -20.92 -6.84 -3.52
CA MET A 1 -22.21 -7.57 -3.50
C MET A 1 -22.19 -8.49 -2.30
N THR A 2 -22.72 -8.14 -1.14
CA THR A 2 -24.00 -7.48 -0.86
C THR A 2 -23.83 -6.16 -0.11
N ASP A 3 -24.09 -5.04 -0.79
CA ASP A 3 -24.57 -3.84 -0.10
C ASP A 3 -25.96 -4.18 0.42
N LYS A 4 -26.06 -4.56 1.70
CA LYS A 4 -27.31 -4.35 2.41
C LYS A 4 -27.41 -2.85 2.59
N GLU A 5 -28.31 -2.22 1.82
CA GLU A 5 -28.94 -0.96 2.20
C GLU A 5 -29.25 -1.02 3.69
N LYS A 6 -28.42 -0.38 4.53
CA LYS A 6 -28.73 -0.17 5.94
C LYS A 6 -29.82 0.87 5.97
N ASP A 7 -31.04 0.35 6.05
CA ASP A 7 -32.27 1.03 6.40
C ASP A 7 -32.01 2.08 7.50
N THR A 8 -32.14 3.37 7.15
CA THR A 8 -31.80 4.53 7.99
C THR A 8 -32.71 4.72 9.22
N THR A 9 -33.43 3.67 9.63
CA THR A 9 -34.43 3.64 10.70
C THR A 9 -34.14 2.63 11.81
N SER A 10 -33.00 1.93 11.75
CA SER A 10 -32.56 1.04 12.83
C SER A 10 -31.86 1.85 13.93
N PRO A 11 -32.13 1.60 15.23
CA PRO A 11 -31.40 2.25 16.30
C PRO A 11 -29.90 1.96 16.13
N PRO A 12 -29.01 2.92 16.45
CA PRO A 12 -27.58 2.73 16.28
C PRO A 12 -27.12 1.50 17.06
N ASP A 13 -26.37 0.63 16.41
CA ASP A 13 -25.73 -0.51 17.07
C ASP A 13 -24.74 0.04 18.11
N ILE A 14 -24.98 -0.26 19.39
CA ILE A 14 -24.19 0.26 20.51
C ILE A 14 -23.64 -0.92 21.30
N LEU A 15 -22.33 -0.88 21.58
CA LEU A 15 -21.68 -1.74 22.55
C LEU A 15 -21.74 -1.08 23.93
N ARG A 16 -22.37 -1.77 24.89
CA ARG A 16 -22.39 -1.37 26.29
C ARG A 16 -21.31 -2.11 27.07
N ILE A 17 -20.48 -1.37 27.79
CA ILE A 17 -19.39 -1.88 28.62
C ILE A 17 -19.65 -1.46 30.06
N GLU A 18 -19.65 -2.41 30.99
CA GLU A 18 -19.73 -2.15 32.42
C GLU A 18 -18.35 -2.37 33.07
N ASP A 19 -17.81 -1.36 33.73
CA ASP A 19 -16.55 -1.48 34.48
C ASP A 19 -16.83 -1.84 35.94
N SER A 20 -16.60 -3.10 36.31
CA SER A 20 -16.84 -3.61 37.67
C SER A 20 -16.02 -2.92 38.76
N ARG A 21 -14.93 -2.22 38.41
CA ARG A 21 -14.10 -1.48 39.37
C ARG A 21 -14.78 -0.18 39.85
N THR A 22 -15.63 0.40 39.01
CA THR A 22 -16.32 1.68 39.29
C THR A 22 -17.83 1.55 39.36
N GLY A 23 -18.41 0.50 38.76
CA GLY A 23 -19.85 0.33 38.59
C GLY A 23 -20.44 1.19 37.47
N ASN A 24 -19.61 1.89 36.70
CA ASN A 24 -20.05 2.77 35.62
C ASN A 24 -20.26 1.98 34.32
N SER A 25 -21.29 2.39 33.57
CA SER A 25 -21.55 1.88 32.21
C SER A 25 -21.15 2.91 31.16
N PHE A 26 -20.60 2.41 30.06
CA PHE A 26 -20.11 3.20 28.93
C PHE A 26 -20.71 2.64 27.64
N GLU A 27 -21.02 3.53 26.71
CA GLU A 27 -21.61 3.18 25.42
C GLU A 27 -20.64 3.58 24.30
N LEU A 28 -20.38 2.65 23.38
CA LEU A 28 -19.57 2.89 22.19
C LEU A 28 -20.37 2.55 20.93
N PRO A 29 -20.33 3.40 19.89
CA PRO A 29 -20.98 3.08 18.63
C PRO A 29 -20.24 1.93 17.95
N ILE A 30 -21.01 0.99 17.40
CA ILE A 30 -20.50 -0.06 16.52
C ILE A 30 -20.66 0.42 15.08
N THR A 31 -19.58 0.33 14.30
CA THR A 31 -19.59 0.67 12.87
C THR A 31 -18.77 -0.37 12.13
N ASP A 32 -19.35 -1.01 11.12
CA ASP A 32 -18.73 -2.10 10.35
C ASP A 32 -18.15 -3.20 11.24
N ASP A 33 -18.91 -3.60 12.27
CA ASP A 33 -18.53 -4.58 13.29
C ASP A 33 -17.24 -4.23 14.07
N THR A 34 -16.87 -2.94 14.08
CA THR A 34 -15.74 -2.41 14.85
C THR A 34 -16.21 -1.37 15.87
N ILE A 35 -15.39 -1.18 16.92
CA ILE A 35 -15.52 -0.07 17.86
C ILE A 35 -14.30 0.85 17.75
N PRO A 36 -14.46 2.18 17.96
CA PRO A 36 -13.32 3.08 18.01
C PRO A 36 -12.51 2.82 19.27
N ALA A 37 -11.27 2.31 19.14
CA ALA A 37 -10.38 2.05 20.28
C ALA A 37 -10.15 3.30 21.15
N MET A 38 -10.14 4.49 20.54
CA MET A 38 -10.04 5.78 21.26
C MET A 38 -11.22 6.04 22.20
N GLY A 39 -12.40 5.47 21.92
CA GLY A 39 -13.56 5.56 22.80
C GLY A 39 -13.35 4.90 24.16
N LEU A 40 -12.49 3.86 24.23
CA LEU A 40 -12.14 3.20 25.49
C LEU A 40 -11.44 4.14 26.48
N ARG A 41 -10.83 5.24 26.02
CA ARG A 41 -10.22 6.24 26.92
C ARG A 41 -11.22 6.90 27.86
N GLY A 42 -12.51 6.87 27.53
CA GLY A 42 -13.57 7.35 28.42
C GLY A 42 -13.69 6.51 29.70
N ILE A 43 -13.24 5.25 29.66
CA ILE A 43 -13.31 4.33 30.80
C ILE A 43 -12.14 4.62 31.73
N LYS A 44 -12.44 5.23 32.88
CA LYS A 44 -11.47 5.68 33.89
C LYS A 44 -11.85 5.17 35.27
N VAL A 45 -10.85 4.79 36.07
CA VAL A 45 -11.05 4.44 37.49
C VAL A 45 -10.96 5.67 38.37
N LYS A 46 -10.01 6.57 38.08
CA LYS A 46 -9.90 7.90 38.67
C LYS A 46 -10.03 8.97 37.59
N GLU A 47 -10.53 10.16 37.93
CA GLU A 47 -10.71 11.25 36.94
C GLU A 47 -9.40 11.62 36.22
N ASP A 48 -8.28 11.57 36.96
CA ASP A 48 -6.94 11.89 36.46
C ASP A 48 -6.25 10.75 35.69
N ASP A 49 -6.90 9.57 35.57
CA ASP A 49 -6.32 8.48 34.80
C ASP A 49 -6.34 8.80 33.29
N PHE A 50 -5.34 8.26 32.58
CA PHE A 50 -5.24 8.37 31.13
C PHE A 50 -6.45 7.74 30.39
N GLY A 51 -7.09 6.74 31.01
CA GLY A 51 -8.17 5.95 30.44
C GLY A 51 -7.72 4.56 29.98
N MET A 52 -8.69 3.70 29.68
CA MET A 52 -8.43 2.33 29.22
C MET A 52 -7.78 2.32 27.83
N LEU A 53 -6.89 1.36 27.62
CA LEU A 53 -6.19 1.12 26.36
C LEU A 53 -6.47 -0.30 25.88
N SER A 54 -6.59 -0.46 24.57
CA SER A 54 -6.61 -1.77 23.92
C SER A 54 -5.20 -2.36 23.89
N PHE A 55 -5.04 -3.58 24.39
CA PHE A 55 -3.80 -4.34 24.26
C PHE A 55 -4.00 -5.44 23.22
N ASP A 56 -3.55 -5.20 22.00
CA ASP A 56 -3.65 -6.12 20.87
C ASP A 56 -2.29 -6.27 20.18
N PRO A 57 -1.41 -7.16 20.69
CA PRO A 57 -0.11 -7.39 20.08
C PRO A 57 -0.24 -7.85 18.62
N ALA A 58 0.59 -7.26 17.76
CA ALA A 58 0.55 -7.45 16.30
C ALA A 58 -0.75 -6.99 15.59
N LEU A 59 -1.64 -6.27 16.28
CA LEU A 59 -2.87 -5.70 15.71
C LEU A 59 -3.81 -6.76 15.11
N SER A 60 -3.82 -7.97 15.68
CA SER A 60 -4.53 -9.13 15.10
C SER A 60 -6.04 -8.94 15.07
N ASN A 61 -6.59 -8.08 15.95
CA ASN A 61 -8.01 -7.75 16.03
C ASN A 61 -8.25 -6.23 15.94
N THR A 62 -7.30 -5.48 15.36
CA THR A 62 -7.38 -4.03 15.23
C THR A 62 -7.37 -3.62 13.77
N VAL A 63 -8.46 -3.04 13.29
CA VAL A 63 -8.54 -2.44 11.96
C VAL A 63 -7.86 -1.06 11.98
N THR A 64 -6.84 -0.88 11.14
CA THR A 64 -6.02 0.35 11.11
C THR A 64 -6.45 1.36 10.06
N CYS A 65 -7.05 0.89 8.97
CA CYS A 65 -7.48 1.75 7.86
C CYS A 65 -8.71 1.17 7.16
N ARG A 66 -9.45 2.04 6.48
CA ARG A 66 -10.48 1.66 5.52
C ARG A 66 -9.82 1.63 4.14
N SER A 67 -9.99 0.53 3.42
CA SER A 67 -9.43 0.35 2.08
C SER A 67 -10.47 -0.24 1.14
N SER A 68 -10.46 0.22 -0.10
CA SER A 68 -11.24 -0.33 -1.21
C SER A 68 -10.35 -1.00 -2.26
N ILE A 69 -9.10 -1.33 -1.91
CA ILE A 69 -8.10 -1.86 -2.84
C ILE A 69 -8.18 -3.38 -2.95
N THR A 70 -8.01 -4.09 -1.83
CA THR A 70 -7.92 -5.56 -1.81
C THR A 70 -8.84 -6.12 -0.74
N TYR A 71 -9.53 -7.20 -1.06
CA TYR A 71 -10.30 -7.99 -0.11
C TYR A 71 -9.73 -9.41 -0.05
N ILE A 72 -9.59 -9.94 1.17
CA ILE A 72 -9.06 -11.27 1.44
C ILE A 72 -10.00 -11.98 2.41
N ASP A 73 -10.42 -13.19 2.03
CA ASP A 73 -11.05 -14.15 2.94
C ASP A 73 -10.20 -15.43 2.92
N GLY A 74 -9.44 -15.65 3.98
CA GLY A 74 -8.53 -16.79 4.07
C GLY A 74 -9.23 -18.13 4.27
N GLU A 75 -10.44 -18.14 4.83
CA GLU A 75 -11.20 -19.38 5.07
C GLU A 75 -11.90 -19.84 3.78
N ALA A 76 -12.48 -18.89 3.04
CA ALA A 76 -13.10 -19.17 1.75
C ALA A 76 -12.08 -19.24 0.59
N GLY A 77 -10.84 -18.82 0.82
CA GLY A 77 -9.78 -18.77 -0.20
C GLY A 77 -10.02 -17.69 -1.25
N ILE A 78 -10.61 -16.56 -0.88
CA ILE A 78 -10.96 -15.46 -1.80
C ILE A 78 -9.88 -14.38 -1.72
N LEU A 79 -9.36 -13.96 -2.87
CA LEU A 79 -8.52 -12.78 -3.03
C LEU A 79 -9.05 -11.94 -4.19
N ASN A 80 -9.47 -10.71 -3.90
CA ASN A 80 -10.00 -9.79 -4.90
C ASN A 80 -9.20 -8.49 -4.95
N TYR A 81 -8.91 -7.98 -6.14
CA TYR A 81 -8.42 -6.61 -6.36
C TYR A 81 -9.54 -5.76 -6.95
N ARG A 82 -9.90 -4.67 -6.28
CA ARG A 82 -11.01 -3.77 -6.66
C ARG A 82 -12.33 -4.53 -6.96
N GLY A 83 -12.54 -5.65 -6.28
CA GLY A 83 -13.72 -6.51 -6.46
C GLY A 83 -13.60 -7.59 -7.54
N TYR A 84 -12.51 -7.63 -8.32
CA TYR A 84 -12.24 -8.68 -9.29
C TYR A 84 -11.47 -9.85 -8.66
N PRO A 85 -11.91 -11.11 -8.83
CA PRO A 85 -11.17 -12.29 -8.39
C PRO A 85 -9.78 -12.37 -9.02
N ILE A 86 -8.78 -12.75 -8.23
CA ILE A 86 -7.39 -12.78 -8.66
C ILE A 86 -7.16 -13.75 -9.83
N GLU A 87 -7.90 -14.85 -9.88
CA GLU A 87 -7.81 -15.86 -10.95
C GLU A 87 -8.22 -15.26 -12.29
N GLN A 88 -9.28 -14.44 -12.29
CA GLN A 88 -9.74 -13.75 -13.48
C GLN A 88 -8.70 -12.74 -13.98
N LEU A 89 -8.08 -11.99 -13.06
CA LEU A 89 -7.05 -11.02 -13.41
C LEU A 89 -5.81 -11.72 -13.97
N ALA A 90 -5.36 -12.79 -13.33
CA ALA A 90 -4.19 -13.55 -13.77
C ALA A 90 -4.36 -14.21 -15.15
N GLU A 91 -5.57 -14.64 -15.50
CA GLU A 91 -5.84 -15.27 -16.81
C GLU A 91 -6.07 -14.27 -17.95
N LYS A 92 -6.58 -13.06 -17.64
CA LYS A 92 -7.15 -12.15 -18.66
C LYS A 92 -6.53 -10.77 -18.71
N SER A 93 -5.66 -10.42 -17.77
CA SER A 93 -5.10 -9.08 -17.64
C SER A 93 -3.58 -9.16 -17.57
N ASP A 94 -2.90 -8.15 -18.12
CA ASP A 94 -1.46 -8.00 -17.99
C ASP A 94 -1.11 -7.20 -16.72
N PHE A 95 0.18 -7.17 -16.37
CA PHE A 95 0.66 -6.45 -15.20
C PHE A 95 0.30 -4.95 -15.23
N LEU A 96 0.42 -4.30 -16.41
CA LEU A 96 0.04 -2.90 -16.59
C LEU A 96 -1.45 -2.64 -16.35
N ASP A 97 -2.31 -3.61 -16.74
CA ASP A 97 -3.75 -3.51 -16.49
C ASP A 97 -4.06 -3.56 -14.99
N ILE A 98 -3.32 -4.40 -14.26
CA ILE A 98 -3.42 -4.49 -12.80
C ILE A 98 -2.90 -3.21 -12.12
N ILE A 99 -1.79 -2.62 -12.58
CA ILE A 99 -1.32 -1.33 -12.07
C ILE A 99 -2.42 -0.28 -12.24
N HIS A 100 -2.99 -0.14 -13.44
CA HIS A 100 -4.04 0.82 -13.70
C HIS A 100 -5.26 0.57 -12.80
N LEU A 101 -5.69 -0.69 -12.66
CA LEU A 101 -6.79 -1.07 -11.77
C LEU A 101 -6.54 -0.64 -10.32
N LEU A 102 -5.31 -0.84 -9.81
CA LEU A 102 -4.99 -0.47 -8.43
C LEU A 102 -4.95 1.05 -8.23
N LEU A 103 -4.44 1.81 -9.21
CA LEU A 103 -4.34 3.27 -9.15
C LEU A 103 -5.68 3.97 -9.38
N GLU A 104 -6.41 3.59 -10.43
CA GLU A 104 -7.61 4.29 -10.91
C GLU A 104 -8.93 3.60 -10.49
N ALA A 105 -8.85 2.46 -9.81
CA ALA A 105 -9.99 1.63 -9.38
C ALA A 105 -10.82 0.97 -10.49
N GLU A 106 -10.47 1.17 -11.76
CA GLU A 106 -11.12 0.58 -12.93
C GLU A 106 -10.11 -0.05 -13.89
N LEU A 107 -10.53 -1.08 -14.64
CA LEU A 107 -9.70 -1.69 -15.68
C LEU A 107 -9.48 -0.69 -16.83
N PRO A 108 -8.27 -0.61 -17.41
CA PRO A 108 -8.00 0.36 -18.45
C PRO A 108 -8.71 0.03 -19.76
N THR A 109 -9.06 1.07 -20.50
CA THR A 109 -9.26 0.98 -21.96
C THR A 109 -7.90 0.84 -22.66
N PRO A 110 -7.84 0.34 -23.91
CA PRO A 110 -6.57 0.24 -24.65
C PRO A 110 -5.79 1.56 -24.69
N ALA A 111 -6.48 2.69 -24.90
CA ALA A 111 -5.84 4.01 -24.92
C ALA A 111 -5.26 4.43 -23.55
N GLN A 112 -5.91 4.06 -22.44
CA GLN A 112 -5.41 4.34 -21.09
C GLN A 112 -4.22 3.46 -20.74
N ARG A 113 -4.23 2.20 -21.18
CA ARG A 113 -3.08 1.29 -21.05
C ARG A 113 -1.87 1.83 -21.79
N ASP A 114 -2.03 2.20 -23.07
CA ASP A 114 -0.96 2.74 -23.90
C ASP A 114 -0.39 4.05 -23.31
N LEU A 115 -1.27 4.91 -22.76
CA LEU A 115 -0.87 6.12 -22.06
C LEU A 115 -0.05 5.80 -20.82
N LEU A 116 -0.51 4.87 -19.97
CA LEU A 116 0.20 4.48 -18.75
C LEU A 116 1.58 3.90 -19.07
N GLU A 117 1.67 3.05 -20.09
CA GLU A 117 2.94 2.48 -20.56
C GLU A 117 3.90 3.58 -21.02
N SER A 118 3.41 4.54 -21.81
CA SER A 118 4.19 5.71 -22.23
C SER A 118 4.66 6.56 -21.04
N GLU A 119 3.79 6.78 -20.05
CA GLU A 119 4.13 7.56 -18.85
C GLU A 119 5.22 6.86 -18.04
N ILE A 120 5.13 5.54 -17.85
CA ILE A 120 6.15 4.74 -17.14
C ILE A 120 7.47 4.76 -17.91
N ASN A 121 7.43 4.52 -19.23
CA ASN A 121 8.64 4.50 -20.06
C ASN A 121 9.38 5.84 -20.07
N ALA A 122 8.66 6.97 -19.99
CA ALA A 122 9.26 8.29 -19.88
C ALA A 122 10.08 8.49 -18.59
N GLU A 123 9.73 7.78 -17.51
CA GLU A 123 10.42 7.84 -16.21
C GLU A 123 11.59 6.84 -16.10
N ILE A 124 11.84 6.00 -17.11
CA ILE A 124 12.99 5.07 -17.15
C ILE A 124 14.28 5.85 -17.46
N ARG A 125 14.69 6.69 -16.51
CA ARG A 125 15.99 7.36 -16.50
C ARG A 125 16.64 7.09 -15.15
N VAL A 126 17.47 6.06 -15.09
CA VAL A 126 18.22 5.72 -13.88
C VAL A 126 19.22 6.83 -13.58
N PRO A 127 19.14 7.50 -12.41
CA PRO A 127 20.15 8.46 -12.01
C PRO A 127 21.52 7.79 -11.90
N GLU A 128 22.57 8.45 -12.40
CA GLU A 128 23.94 7.94 -12.34
C GLU A 128 24.37 7.67 -10.89
N SER A 129 23.93 8.52 -9.96
CA SER A 129 24.12 8.36 -8.53
C SER A 129 23.55 7.04 -7.99
N SER A 130 22.35 6.64 -8.42
CA SER A 130 21.72 5.38 -8.02
C SER A 130 22.48 4.17 -8.57
N ALA A 131 22.92 4.21 -9.83
CA ALA A 131 23.72 3.15 -10.44
C ALA A 131 25.10 3.04 -9.76
N ALA A 132 25.75 4.18 -9.49
CA ALA A 132 27.02 4.23 -8.77
C ALA A 132 26.89 3.72 -7.33
N LEU A 133 25.79 4.04 -6.64
CA LEU A 133 25.50 3.54 -5.30
C LEU A 133 25.40 2.02 -5.29
N ILE A 134 24.66 1.42 -6.24
CA ILE A 134 24.61 -0.04 -6.38
C ILE A 134 26.01 -0.62 -6.63
N ALA A 135 26.77 -0.03 -7.55
CA ALA A 135 28.12 -0.48 -7.89
C ALA A 135 29.12 -0.36 -6.72
N SER A 136 28.87 0.54 -5.76
CA SER A 136 29.74 0.75 -4.58
C SER A 136 29.65 -0.38 -3.56
N PHE A 137 28.58 -1.19 -3.57
CA PHE A 137 28.44 -2.30 -2.64
C PHE A 137 29.45 -3.42 -2.94
N PRO A 138 29.85 -4.19 -1.92
CA PRO A 138 30.55 -5.45 -2.15
C PRO A 138 29.72 -6.40 -3.01
N LYS A 139 30.34 -7.20 -3.89
CA LYS A 139 29.64 -8.21 -4.71
C LYS A 139 28.89 -9.26 -3.88
N THR A 140 29.28 -9.46 -2.62
CA THR A 140 28.64 -10.36 -1.67
C THR A 140 27.43 -9.76 -0.97
N ALA A 141 27.14 -8.47 -1.18
CA ALA A 141 25.98 -7.84 -0.59
C ALA A 141 24.69 -8.49 -1.09
N HIS A 142 23.69 -8.57 -0.22
CA HIS A 142 22.39 -9.12 -0.59
C HIS A 142 21.67 -8.13 -1.54
N PRO A 143 21.07 -8.58 -2.66
CA PRO A 143 20.39 -7.68 -3.62
C PRO A 143 19.34 -6.76 -2.98
N MET A 144 18.60 -7.25 -1.99
CA MET A 144 17.64 -6.41 -1.24
C MET A 144 18.28 -5.23 -0.51
N THR A 145 19.50 -5.38 0.03
CA THR A 145 20.21 -4.27 0.69
C THR A 145 20.58 -3.19 -0.32
N MET A 146 21.04 -3.60 -1.50
CA MET A 146 21.38 -2.67 -2.58
C MET A 146 20.12 -1.96 -3.10
N LEU A 147 19.04 -2.70 -3.32
CA LEU A 147 17.76 -2.15 -3.78
C LEU A 147 17.20 -1.13 -2.77
N LEU A 148 17.20 -1.46 -1.47
CA LEU A 148 16.75 -0.56 -0.42
C LEU A 148 17.55 0.75 -0.42
N ALA A 149 18.89 0.65 -0.49
CA ALA A 149 19.75 1.83 -0.52
C ALA A 149 19.54 2.66 -1.79
N ALA A 150 19.39 2.01 -2.94
CA ALA A 150 19.15 2.67 -4.22
C ALA A 150 17.81 3.41 -4.24
N VAL A 151 16.72 2.75 -3.81
CA VAL A 151 15.38 3.36 -3.70
C VAL A 151 15.38 4.50 -2.68
N GLY A 152 16.04 4.32 -1.52
CA GLY A 152 16.21 5.41 -0.55
C GLY A 152 17.00 6.59 -1.10
N GLY A 153 18.00 6.33 -1.94
CA GLY A 153 18.78 7.36 -2.64
C GLY A 153 17.95 8.18 -3.63
N LEU A 154 16.90 7.61 -4.24
CA LEU A 154 16.00 8.35 -5.12
C LEU A 154 15.32 9.53 -4.42
N ALA A 155 15.11 9.46 -3.10
CA ALA A 155 14.55 10.57 -2.34
C ALA A 155 15.45 11.83 -2.38
N ALA A 156 16.77 11.66 -2.52
CA ALA A 156 17.70 12.78 -2.67
C ALA A 156 17.71 13.35 -4.10
N GLU A 157 17.40 12.53 -5.11
CA GLU A 157 17.31 12.94 -6.51
C GLU A 157 16.01 13.69 -6.82
N TYR A 158 14.94 13.41 -6.08
CA TYR A 158 13.60 13.97 -6.27
C TYR A 158 13.11 14.68 -5.00
N PRO A 159 13.69 15.84 -4.61
CA PRO A 159 13.32 16.56 -3.38
C PRO A 159 11.87 17.04 -3.37
N GLU A 160 11.23 17.18 -4.54
CA GLU A 160 9.81 17.48 -4.64
C GLU A 160 8.91 16.36 -4.08
N ALA A 161 9.42 15.14 -3.92
CA ALA A 161 8.68 14.00 -3.35
C ALA A 161 8.16 14.27 -1.92
N ASP A 162 8.76 15.22 -1.20
CA ASP A 162 8.31 15.66 0.13
C ASP A 162 6.93 16.35 0.10
N GLN A 163 6.50 16.85 -1.06
CA GLN A 163 5.19 17.50 -1.25
C GLN A 163 4.07 16.45 -1.37
N VAL A 164 3.83 15.70 -0.29
CA VAL A 164 2.90 14.55 -0.25
C VAL A 164 1.42 14.94 -0.41
N THR A 165 1.07 16.22 -0.21
CA THR A 165 -0.32 16.69 -0.32
C THR A 165 -0.75 16.96 -1.76
N ASP A 166 0.18 17.23 -2.68
CA ASP A 166 -0.10 17.45 -4.09
C ASP A 166 -0.39 16.13 -4.83
N PRO A 167 -1.62 15.93 -5.35
CA PRO A 167 -1.97 14.73 -6.10
C PRO A 167 -1.13 14.50 -7.35
N ALA A 168 -0.77 15.56 -8.08
CA ALA A 168 0.01 15.44 -9.32
C ALA A 168 1.44 14.96 -9.01
N ASN A 169 2.05 15.56 -7.98
CA ASN A 169 3.34 15.11 -7.49
C ASN A 169 3.29 13.66 -6.99
N ARG A 170 2.27 13.26 -6.22
CA ARG A 170 2.09 11.86 -5.80
C ARG A 170 2.04 10.90 -6.99
N ARG A 171 1.28 11.23 -8.04
CA ARG A 171 1.20 10.42 -9.26
C ARG A 171 2.57 10.31 -9.93
N ALA A 172 3.30 11.41 -10.06
CA ALA A 172 4.65 11.40 -10.64
C ALA A 172 5.61 10.49 -9.85
N GLN A 173 5.59 10.54 -8.51
CA GLN A 173 6.43 9.66 -7.69
C GLN A 173 6.03 8.18 -7.81
N VAL A 174 4.74 7.87 -7.94
CA VAL A 174 4.26 6.51 -8.19
C VAL A 174 4.79 5.99 -9.53
N LEU A 175 4.67 6.77 -10.61
CA LEU A 175 5.16 6.39 -11.94
C LEU A 175 6.67 6.17 -11.94
N ARG A 176 7.44 7.03 -11.27
CA ARG A 176 8.89 6.87 -11.10
C ARG A 176 9.25 5.59 -10.35
N LEU A 177 8.55 5.28 -9.27
CA LEU A 177 8.81 4.06 -8.52
C LEU A 177 8.47 2.81 -9.34
N LEU A 178 7.38 2.83 -10.11
CA LEU A 178 7.04 1.76 -11.04
C LEU A 178 8.13 1.58 -12.11
N ALA A 179 8.61 2.67 -12.69
CA ALA A 179 9.64 2.64 -13.73
C ALA A 179 11.02 2.19 -13.21
N LEU A 180 11.47 2.74 -12.08
CA LEU A 180 12.85 2.58 -11.61
C LEU A 180 13.05 1.33 -10.75
N THR A 181 12.05 0.86 -10.01
CA THR A 181 12.21 -0.28 -9.09
C THR A 181 12.68 -1.56 -9.81
N PRO A 182 12.08 -1.97 -10.95
CA PRO A 182 12.54 -3.14 -11.69
C PRO A 182 13.96 -2.98 -12.21
N VAL A 183 14.31 -1.78 -12.70
CA VAL A 183 15.64 -1.50 -13.24
C VAL A 183 16.69 -1.55 -12.14
N LEU A 184 16.43 -0.93 -10.97
CA LEU A 184 17.32 -1.00 -9.82
C LEU A 184 17.48 -2.43 -9.29
N ALA A 185 16.41 -3.23 -9.31
CA ALA A 185 16.46 -4.64 -8.93
C ALA A 185 17.33 -5.46 -9.91
N ALA A 186 17.19 -5.19 -11.21
CA ALA A 186 18.02 -5.82 -12.25
C ALA A 186 19.50 -5.43 -12.10
N LEU A 187 19.80 -4.15 -11.85
CA LEU A 187 21.16 -3.67 -11.60
C LEU A 187 21.78 -4.32 -10.35
N ALA A 188 21.03 -4.42 -9.25
CA ALA A 188 21.47 -5.08 -8.04
C ALA A 188 21.77 -6.57 -8.26
N ASN A 189 20.90 -7.27 -9.00
CA ASN A 189 21.11 -8.68 -9.34
C ASN A 189 22.36 -8.85 -10.21
N ARG A 190 22.52 -8.05 -11.27
CA ARG A 190 23.69 -8.10 -12.16
C ARG A 190 24.99 -7.81 -11.42
N HIS A 191 24.99 -6.84 -10.51
CA HIS A 191 26.14 -6.54 -9.66
C HIS A 191 26.55 -7.72 -8.78
N SER A 192 25.57 -8.39 -8.14
CA SER A 192 25.83 -9.60 -7.33
C SER A 192 26.45 -10.75 -8.15
N GLN A 193 26.11 -10.84 -9.43
CA GLN A 193 26.66 -11.81 -10.38
C GLN A 193 27.97 -11.34 -11.04
N GLY A 194 28.42 -10.12 -10.78
CA GLY A 194 29.60 -9.53 -11.42
C GLY A 194 29.43 -9.25 -12.92
N LEU A 195 28.19 -9.17 -13.40
CA LEU A 195 27.85 -8.81 -14.77
C LEU A 195 27.84 -7.28 -14.93
N PRO A 196 28.18 -6.75 -16.12
CA PRO A 196 28.08 -5.32 -16.39
C PRO A 196 26.63 -4.84 -16.27
N PRO A 197 26.35 -3.59 -15.84
CA PRO A 197 24.98 -3.07 -15.78
C PRO A 197 24.33 -3.14 -17.18
N ALA A 198 23.03 -3.42 -17.21
CA ALA A 198 22.24 -3.41 -18.42
C ALA A 198 21.02 -2.52 -18.17
N LEU A 199 20.81 -1.56 -19.05
CA LEU A 199 19.63 -0.71 -19.06
C LEU A 199 18.60 -1.29 -20.03
N PRO A 200 17.30 -1.10 -19.78
CA PRO A 200 16.25 -1.52 -20.70
C PRO A 200 16.41 -0.83 -22.06
N ALA A 201 16.05 -1.53 -23.14
CA ALA A 201 16.03 -0.94 -24.48
C ALA A 201 14.74 -0.14 -24.70
N GLU A 202 14.78 0.84 -25.60
CA GLU A 202 13.56 1.52 -26.03
C GLU A 202 12.60 0.54 -26.71
N GLY A 203 11.37 0.45 -26.19
CA GLY A 203 10.32 -0.42 -26.73
C GLY A 203 10.21 -1.80 -26.08
N ASP A 204 11.04 -2.11 -25.08
CA ASP A 204 10.79 -3.26 -24.21
C ASP A 204 9.51 -3.02 -23.40
N SER A 205 8.65 -4.03 -23.29
CA SER A 205 7.53 -3.98 -22.35
C SER A 205 8.04 -4.04 -20.90
N TYR A 206 7.21 -3.61 -19.95
CA TYR A 206 7.48 -3.74 -18.51
C TYR A 206 7.93 -5.15 -18.10
#